data_AF-A0A0F9S6E5-F1
#
_entry.id   AF-A0A0F9S6E5-F1
#
_cell.length_a   1.000
_cell.length_b   1.000
_cell.length_c   1.000
_cell.angle_alpha   90.00
_cell.angle_beta   90.00
_cell.angle_gamma   90.00
#
_symmetry.space_group_name_H-M   'P 1'
#
loop_
_entity.id
_entity.type
_entity.pdbx_description
1 polymer ?
#
loop_
_entity_poly.entity_id
_entity_poly.type
_entity_poly.pdbx_seq_one_letter_code
_entity_poly.pdbx_strand_id
1 'polypeptide(L)' 'MSSIPVDLEVERVMNLVRGFGWEKREQRIETDKVVLIIDKKIDVEPTKIPT' A
#
# COMPACT_ATOMS: atom_id res chain seq x y z
N MET A 1 -20.00 -19.82 -4.92
CA MET A 1 -19.76 -18.37 -4.86
C MET A 1 -18.61 -18.08 -5.79
N SER A 2 -18.76 -17.20 -6.78
CA SER A 2 -17.63 -16.76 -7.61
C SER A 2 -16.68 -15.96 -6.73
N SER A 3 -15.55 -16.55 -6.33
CA SER A 3 -14.54 -15.82 -5.57
C SER A 3 -13.92 -14.77 -6.49
N ILE A 4 -14.01 -13.50 -6.11
CA ILE A 4 -13.28 -12.43 -6.79
C ILE A 4 -11.79 -12.77 -6.72
N PRO A 5 -11.03 -12.64 -7.82
CA PRO A 5 -9.59 -12.88 -7.79
C PRO A 5 -8.90 -12.02 -6.74
N VAL A 6 -8.02 -12.63 -5.93
CA VAL A 6 -7.27 -11.94 -4.87
C VAL A 6 -6.52 -10.72 -5.40
N ASP A 7 -5.94 -10.81 -6.60
CA ASP A 7 -5.21 -9.70 -7.21
C ASP A 7 -6.12 -8.48 -7.45
N LEU A 8 -7.39 -8.69 -7.79
CA LEU A 8 -8.36 -7.60 -7.96
C LEU A 8 -8.68 -6.93 -6.61
N GLU A 9 -8.78 -7.71 -5.53
CA GLU A 9 -9.00 -7.14 -4.19
C GLU A 9 -7.76 -6.35 -3.72
N VAL A 10 -6.56 -6.85 -4.00
CA VAL A 10 -5.31 -6.12 -3.73
C VAL A 10 -5.26 -4.81 -4.53
N GLU A 11 -5.59 -4.84 -5.81
CA GLU A 11 -5.65 -3.63 -6.65
C GLU A 11 -6.66 -2.60 -6.11
N ARG A 12 -7.83 -3.04 -5.64
CA ARG A 12 -8.81 -2.15 -5.00
C ARG A 12 -8.24 -1.47 -3.75
N VAL A 13 -7.60 -2.22 -2.87
CA VAL A 13 -6.95 -1.67 -1.67
C VAL A 13 -5.87 -0.66 -2.07
N MET A 14 -5.00 -0.99 -3.02
CA MET A 14 -3.95 -0.08 -3.49
C MET A 14 -4.53 1.19 -4.11
N ASN A 15 -5.61 1.09 -4.88
CA ASN A 15 -6.28 2.25 -5.46
C ASN A 15 -6.88 3.18 -4.41
N LEU A 16 -7.39 2.65 -3.30
CA LEU A 16 -7.88 3.46 -2.18
C LEU A 16 -6.74 4.23 -1.49
N VAL A 17 -5.56 3.62 -1.34
CA VAL A 17 -4.47 4.22 -0.55
C VAL A 17 -3.45 5.03 -1.35
N ARG A 18 -3.33 4.80 -2.67
CA ARG A 18 -2.31 5.46 -3.52
C ARG A 18 -2.38 6.98 -3.50
N GLY A 19 -3.60 7.53 -3.43
CA GLY A 19 -3.83 8.97 -3.44
C GLY A 19 -3.26 9.65 -2.19
N PHE A 20 -3.04 8.88 -1.13
CA PHE A 20 -2.36 9.33 0.08
C PHE A 20 -0.86 9.00 0.05
N GLY A 21 -0.25 8.75 -1.11
CA GLY A 21 1.20 8.52 -1.22
C GLY A 21 1.70 7.21 -0.59
N TRP A 22 0.83 6.21 -0.43
CA TRP A 22 1.24 4.86 -0.06
C TRP A 22 1.56 4.03 -1.29
N GLU A 23 2.61 3.22 -1.21
CA GLU A 23 3.07 2.35 -2.29
C GLU A 23 3.21 0.90 -1.83
N LYS A 24 2.89 -0.05 -2.72
CA LYS A 24 3.02 -1.48 -2.41
C LYS A 24 4.49 -1.86 -2.39
N ARG A 25 4.96 -2.40 -1.27
CA ARG A 25 6.30 -2.97 -1.14
C ARG A 25 6.29 -4.48 -1.34
N GLU A 26 5.36 -5.17 -0.69
CA GLU A 26 5.30 -6.64 -0.68
C GLU A 26 3.86 -7.14 -0.60
N GLN A 27 3.62 -8.33 -1.14
CA GLN A 27 2.38 -9.08 -1.07
C GLN A 27 2.70 -10.54 -0.73
N ARG A 28 2.04 -11.09 0.30
CA ARG A 28 2.13 -12.49 0.68
C ARG A 28 0.73 -13.07 0.78
N ILE A 29 0.57 -14.31 0.32
CA ILE A 29 -0.66 -15.07 0.53
C ILE A 29 -0.36 -16.08 1.63
N GLU A 30 -1.06 -15.95 2.74
CA GLU A 30 -1.08 -16.93 3.83
C GLU A 30 -2.36 -17.78 3.71
N THR A 31 -2.45 -18.90 4.42
CA THR A 31 -3.52 -19.90 4.26
C THR A 31 -4.93 -19.32 4.37
N ASP A 32 -5.12 -18.26 5.16
CA ASP A 32 -6.43 -17.66 5.46
C ASP A 32 -6.54 -16.16 5.10
N LYS A 33 -5.46 -15.53 4.63
CA LYS A 33 -5.43 -14.07 4.44
C LYS A 33 -4.39 -13.63 3.41
N VAL A 34 -4.57 -12.40 2.95
CA VAL A 34 -3.61 -11.68 2.10
C VAL A 34 -2.92 -10.64 2.97
N VAL A 35 -1.59 -10.67 3.03
CA VAL A 35 -0.79 -9.70 3.77
C VAL A 35 -0.13 -8.76 2.77
N LEU A 36 -0.37 -7.47 2.93
CA LEU A 36 0.24 -6.41 2.13
C LEU A 36 1.16 -5.58 3.03
N ILE A 37 2.39 -5.36 2.58
CA ILE A 37 3.29 -4.38 3.17
C ILE A 37 3.28 -3.16 2.25
N ILE A 38 2.85 -2.03 2.78
CA ILE A 38 2.78 -0.74 2.07
C ILE A 38 3.65 0.29 2.78
N ASP A 39 4.43 1.05 2.02
CA ASP A 39 5.30 2.10 2.53
C ASP A 39 4.71 3.48 2.19
N LYS A 40 4.81 4.44 3.11
CA LYS A 40 4.43 5.83 2.86
C LYS A 40 5.60 6.57 2.23
N LYS A 41 5.42 7.15 1.06
CA LYS A 41 6.33 8.18 0.56
C LYS A 41 6.18 9.42 1.44
N ILE A 42 7.26 9.75 2.13
CA ILE A 42 7.38 10.98 2.91
C ILE A 42 8.39 11.85 2.18
N ASP A 43 7.88 12.89 1.51
CA ASP A 43 8.73 13.98 1.02
C ASP A 43 9.05 14.86 2.22
N VAL A 44 10.15 14.55 2.91
CA VAL A 44 10.64 15.41 3.99
C VAL A 44 11.22 16.64 3.32
N GLU A 45 10.49 17.75 3.29
CA GLU A 45 11.13 19.03 3.00
C GLU A 45 12.23 19.23 4.06
N PRO A 46 13.49 19.45 3.65
CA PRO A 46 14.56 19.67 4.62
C PRO A 46 14.19 20.88 5.44
N THR A 47 13.90 20.66 6.72
CA THR A 47 13.60 21.72 7.68
C THR A 47 14.72 22.75 7.56
N LYS A 48 14.42 23.92 7.02
CA LYS A 48 15.38 25.03 6.98
C LYS A 48 15.65 25.38 8.44
N ILE A 49 16.76 24.87 8.99
CA ILE A 49 17.23 25.26 10.32
C ILE A 49 17.58 26.74 10.21
N PRO A 50 16.88 27.66 10.91
CA PRO A 50 17.28 29.05 10.94
C PRO A 50 18.63 29.11 11.67
N THR A 51 19.70 29.41 10.93
CA THR A 51 20.99 29.86 11.49
C THR A 51 20.88 31.26 12.07
#